data_AF-A0A432DPT3-F1
#
_entry.id   AF-A0A432DPT3-F1
#
_cell.length_a   1.000
_cell.length_b   1.000
_cell.length_c   1.000
_cell.angle_alpha   90.00
_cell.angle_beta   90.00
_cell.angle_gamma   90.00
#
_symmetry.space_group_name_H-M   'P 1'
#
loop_
_entity.id
_entity.type
_entity.pdbx_description
1 polymer ?
#
loop_
_entity_poly.entity_id
_entity_poly.type
_entity_poly.pdbx_seq_one_letter_code
_entity_poly.pdbx_strand_id
1 'polypeptide(L)'
;MANHNFKSFVCIAVLLCNSPSQIVFFRRHGVTRNSSIPRELRQQIRAGVIQGQTSGMAPGFVQANLAILPKDWADDFLAFCHVNPKSCPVIGMTKPGDPYLPMLGEDLDLRSDLPGYYVWENGERVQETTDISSLWRDDLVGFAIGCSFSFEHALMDAGIKLRHIEEGRNVAIFRSNIACTPGGRFQGSMVVSMRSMTPADAIRAIQICTRFPNVHGAPVHFGDPAAIGIADLNKPDYGDVVEVRPGEVPVFWACGVTPQAVLQTSKPPFCITHAPGSMLITDLRISEISLF
;
A
#
# COMPACT_ATOMS: atom_id res chain seq x y z
N MET A 1 14.46 -44.36 -29.64
CA MET A 1 13.43 -45.21 -29.00
C MET A 1 13.04 -44.51 -27.71
N ALA A 2 12.04 -43.60 -27.68
CA ALA A 2 10.60 -43.89 -27.51
C ALA A 2 10.36 -44.85 -26.33
N ASN A 3 9.52 -44.59 -25.31
CA ASN A 3 8.31 -43.76 -25.26
C ASN A 3 7.84 -43.56 -23.80
N HIS A 4 7.15 -42.43 -23.60
CA HIS A 4 6.03 -42.12 -22.69
C HIS A 4 5.80 -42.88 -21.36
N ASN A 5 5.54 -42.10 -20.29
CA ASN A 5 4.16 -41.93 -19.81
C ASN A 5 3.98 -40.75 -18.86
N PHE A 6 3.33 -39.71 -19.40
CA PHE A 6 2.57 -38.68 -18.70
C PHE A 6 1.28 -39.33 -18.15
N LYS A 7 0.92 -39.06 -16.90
CA LYS A 7 -0.49 -39.15 -16.46
C LYS A 7 -0.86 -37.90 -15.69
N SER A 8 -1.59 -37.07 -16.41
CA SER A 8 -2.41 -35.95 -15.97
C SER A 8 -3.44 -36.39 -14.94
N PHE A 9 -3.65 -35.59 -13.89
CA PHE A 9 -4.94 -35.51 -13.22
C PHE A 9 -5.38 -34.05 -13.20
N VAL A 10 -6.17 -33.72 -14.20
CA VAL A 10 -7.06 -32.56 -14.23
C VAL A 10 -8.28 -32.96 -13.41
N CYS A 11 -8.47 -32.35 -12.23
CA CYS A 11 -9.76 -32.41 -11.55
C CYS A 11 -10.45 -31.06 -11.76
N ILE A 12 -11.33 -31.03 -12.77
CA ILE A 12 -12.36 -30.00 -12.92
C ILE A 12 -13.40 -30.29 -11.83
N ALA A 13 -13.53 -29.38 -10.87
CA ALA A 13 -14.70 -29.32 -10.00
C ALA A 13 -15.40 -27.98 -10.27
N VAL A 14 -16.43 -28.04 -11.12
CA VAL A 14 -17.48 -27.04 -11.18
C VAL A 14 -18.34 -27.25 -9.93
N LEU A 15 -18.30 -26.31 -8.99
CA LEU A 15 -19.28 -26.23 -7.90
C LEU A 15 -19.77 -24.79 -7.83
N LEU A 16 -20.95 -24.60 -8.45
CA LEU A 16 -21.88 -23.52 -8.15
C LEU A 16 -22.33 -23.67 -6.69
N CYS A 17 -22.01 -22.72 -5.82
CA CYS A 17 -22.85 -22.43 -4.65
C CYS A 17 -22.59 -21.03 -4.10
N ASN A 18 -23.66 -20.25 -3.98
CA ASN A 18 -23.74 -18.91 -3.41
C ASN A 18 -23.51 -18.94 -1.88
N SER A 19 -22.53 -18.20 -1.37
CA SER A 19 -22.54 -17.57 -0.03
C SER A 19 -21.32 -16.65 0.17
N PRO A 20 -21.45 -15.42 0.71
CA PRO A 20 -20.35 -14.47 0.86
C PRO A 20 -19.80 -14.51 2.28
N SER A 21 -18.68 -15.21 2.54
CA SER A 21 -17.88 -15.08 3.79
C SER A 21 -16.63 -15.96 3.77
N GLN A 22 -15.63 -15.73 2.91
CA GLN A 22 -14.28 -16.28 3.14
C GLN A 22 -13.19 -15.32 2.62
N ILE A 23 -12.62 -14.53 3.53
CA ILE A 23 -11.25 -14.05 3.36
C ILE A 23 -10.36 -15.29 3.46
N VAL A 24 -9.74 -15.67 2.34
CA VAL A 24 -8.86 -16.85 2.29
C VAL A 24 -7.55 -16.51 3.00
N PHE A 25 -7.41 -16.95 4.25
CA PHE A 25 -6.14 -16.97 4.96
C PHE A 25 -5.25 -18.08 4.42
N PHE A 26 -4.22 -17.75 3.64
CA PHE A 26 -3.17 -18.71 3.30
C PHE A 26 -2.27 -18.95 4.53
N ARG A 27 -2.54 -20.00 5.30
CA ARG A 27 -1.54 -20.61 6.20
C ARG A 27 -0.72 -21.63 5.40
N ARG A 28 0.52 -21.30 5.04
CA ARG A 28 1.54 -22.30 4.69
C ARG A 28 2.52 -22.45 5.85
N HIS A 29 2.73 -23.70 6.27
CA HIS A 29 3.60 -24.07 7.38
C HIS A 29 5.08 -24.06 6.97
N GLY A 30 5.93 -23.60 7.88
CA GLY A 30 7.29 -24.13 8.07
C GLY A 30 8.38 -23.61 7.13
N VAL A 31 8.74 -22.34 7.23
CA VAL A 31 10.10 -21.87 6.87
C VAL A 31 10.60 -21.02 8.04
N THR A 32 11.74 -21.40 8.61
CA THR A 32 12.44 -20.62 9.64
C THR A 32 12.76 -19.23 9.07
N ARG A 33 12.03 -18.21 9.53
CA ARG A 33 12.17 -16.80 9.13
C ARG A 33 13.42 -16.21 9.76
N ASN A 34 14.55 -16.24 9.06
CA ASN A 34 15.69 -15.43 9.43
C ASN A 34 15.50 -14.03 8.79
N SER A 35 14.71 -13.18 9.43
CA SER A 35 14.35 -11.81 8.99
C SER A 35 14.85 -10.76 9.99
N SER A 36 16.13 -10.83 10.38
CA SER A 36 16.66 -9.94 11.42
C SER A 36 16.60 -8.46 11.00
N ILE A 37 16.74 -8.15 9.71
CA ILE A 37 16.78 -6.76 9.21
C ILE A 37 15.48 -5.97 9.49
N PRO A 38 14.27 -6.37 9.05
CA PRO A 38 13.04 -5.64 9.38
C PRO A 38 12.83 -5.44 10.89
N ARG A 39 13.11 -6.49 11.69
CA ARG A 39 12.94 -6.45 13.13
C ARG A 39 13.93 -5.49 13.79
N GLU A 40 15.21 -5.55 13.43
CA GLU A 40 16.25 -4.65 13.92
C GLU A 40 15.92 -3.19 13.56
N LEU A 41 15.42 -2.93 12.35
CA LEU A 41 14.98 -1.59 11.94
C LEU A 41 13.81 -1.09 12.81
N ARG A 42 12.77 -1.92 13.03
CA ARG A 42 11.67 -1.57 13.94
C ARG A 42 12.16 -1.28 15.36
N GLN A 43 13.11 -2.07 15.88
CA GLN A 43 13.70 -1.85 17.20
C GLN A 43 14.49 -0.54 17.28
N GLN A 44 15.24 -0.18 16.23
CA GLN A 44 15.96 1.10 16.16
C GLN A 44 15.00 2.30 16.04
N ILE A 45 13.90 2.15 15.30
CA ILE A 45 12.83 3.15 15.23
C ILE A 45 12.19 3.34 16.60
N ARG A 46 11.81 2.24 17.26
CA ARG A 46 11.25 2.22 18.62
C ARG A 46 12.16 2.86 19.65
N ALA A 47 13.48 2.70 19.50
CA ALA A 47 14.49 3.33 20.34
C ALA A 47 14.78 4.81 19.99
N GLY A 48 14.13 5.36 18.95
CA GLY A 48 14.32 6.72 18.48
C GLY A 48 15.64 6.97 17.72
N VAL A 49 16.37 5.90 17.37
CA VAL A 49 17.65 5.96 16.65
C VAL A 49 17.43 6.27 15.17
N ILE A 50 16.42 5.63 14.57
CA ILE A 50 15.99 5.92 13.19
C ILE A 50 14.78 6.85 13.27
N GLN A 51 14.87 7.98 12.56
CA GLN A 51 13.79 8.95 12.40
C GLN A 51 13.66 9.34 10.93
N GLY A 52 12.46 9.72 10.48
CA GLY A 52 12.20 10.20 9.12
C GLY A 52 11.81 9.12 8.11
N GLN A 53 12.44 9.16 6.92
CA GLN A 53 12.06 8.39 5.73
C GLN A 53 12.49 6.92 5.84
N THR A 54 11.58 5.98 5.59
CA THR A 54 11.86 4.53 5.60
C THR A 54 12.17 3.93 4.23
N SER A 55 11.96 4.71 3.16
CA SER A 55 12.24 4.26 1.80
C SER A 55 13.66 3.71 1.65
N GLY A 56 13.77 2.52 1.04
CA GLY A 56 15.06 1.85 0.81
C GLY A 56 15.69 1.15 2.02
N MET A 57 15.16 1.30 3.24
CA MET A 57 15.77 0.71 4.45
C MET A 57 15.68 -0.82 4.52
N ALA A 58 14.61 -1.40 3.98
CA ALA A 58 14.37 -2.85 4.00
C ALA A 58 14.12 -3.42 2.58
N PRO A 59 15.16 -3.49 1.72
CA PRO A 59 15.00 -4.00 0.36
C PRO A 59 14.43 -5.43 0.35
N GLY A 60 13.47 -5.69 -0.53
CA GLY A 60 12.81 -6.99 -0.66
C GLY A 60 11.66 -7.25 0.33
N PHE A 61 11.44 -6.35 1.29
CA PHE A 61 10.34 -6.42 2.27
C PHE A 61 9.24 -5.41 1.96
N VAL A 62 8.01 -5.76 2.32
CA VAL A 62 6.85 -4.89 2.15
C VAL A 62 6.90 -3.79 3.21
N GLN A 63 6.74 -2.55 2.77
CA GLN A 63 6.44 -1.42 3.64
C GLN A 63 4.98 -1.02 3.46
N ALA A 64 4.32 -0.68 4.56
CA ALA A 64 2.88 -0.41 4.59
C ALA A 64 2.58 1.01 5.08
N ASN A 65 1.56 1.60 4.47
CA ASN A 65 0.87 2.76 5.02
C ASN A 65 0.10 2.32 6.27
N LEU A 66 -0.07 3.23 7.23
CA LEU A 66 -0.86 3.01 8.43
C LEU A 66 -2.05 3.97 8.50
N ALA A 67 -3.21 3.41 8.89
CA ALA A 67 -4.38 4.13 9.39
C ALA A 67 -4.90 3.42 10.65
N ILE A 68 -5.24 4.18 11.70
CA ILE A 68 -5.79 3.68 12.95
C ILE A 68 -7.06 4.47 13.27
N LEU A 69 -8.14 3.77 13.56
CA LEU A 69 -9.48 4.34 13.72
C LEU A 69 -10.19 3.74 14.94
N PRO A 70 -11.10 4.47 15.58
CA PRO A 70 -12.08 3.91 16.52
C PRO A 70 -12.86 2.77 15.86
N LYS A 71 -13.19 1.71 16.61
CA LYS A 71 -13.92 0.53 16.13
C LYS A 71 -15.23 0.90 15.44
N ASP A 72 -15.93 1.92 15.93
CA ASP A 72 -17.15 2.43 15.32
C ASP A 72 -16.92 2.82 13.85
N TRP A 73 -15.78 3.41 13.51
CA TRP A 73 -15.40 3.81 12.13
C TRP A 73 -14.62 2.73 11.37
N ALA A 74 -13.98 1.82 12.08
CA ALA A 74 -13.13 0.78 11.49
C ALA A 74 -13.90 -0.15 10.55
N ASP A 75 -15.15 -0.52 10.86
CA ASP A 75 -15.95 -1.41 10.03
C ASP A 75 -16.29 -0.78 8.66
N ASP A 76 -16.66 0.51 8.67
CA ASP A 76 -16.91 1.27 7.44
C ASP A 76 -15.65 1.44 6.61
N PHE A 77 -14.52 1.69 7.28
CA PHE A 77 -13.23 1.82 6.61
C PHE A 77 -12.81 0.50 5.96
N LEU A 78 -12.99 -0.63 6.66
CA LEU A 78 -12.74 -1.95 6.11
C LEU A 78 -13.65 -2.24 4.91
N ALA A 79 -14.94 -1.90 4.99
CA ALA A 79 -15.87 -2.03 3.87
C ALA A 79 -15.42 -1.19 2.67
N PHE A 80 -14.99 0.05 2.90
CA PHE A 80 -14.43 0.91 1.86
C PHE A 80 -13.16 0.32 1.24
N CYS A 81 -12.24 -0.20 2.04
CA CYS A 81 -11.04 -0.85 1.53
C CYS A 81 -11.37 -2.10 0.71
N HIS A 82 -12.36 -2.90 1.15
CA HIS A 82 -12.77 -4.12 0.47
C HIS A 82 -13.34 -3.86 -0.92
N VAL A 83 -14.11 -2.79 -1.10
CA VAL A 83 -14.66 -2.40 -2.42
C VAL A 83 -13.69 -1.57 -3.25
N ASN A 84 -12.55 -1.15 -2.69
CA ASN A 84 -11.48 -0.42 -3.39
C ASN A 84 -10.09 -1.06 -3.21
N PRO A 85 -9.91 -2.37 -3.51
CA PRO A 85 -8.70 -3.11 -3.14
C PRO A 85 -7.43 -2.64 -3.87
N LYS A 86 -7.57 -2.01 -5.04
CA LYS A 86 -6.43 -1.39 -5.74
C LYS A 86 -5.88 -0.18 -5.00
N SER A 87 -6.74 0.69 -4.47
CA SER A 87 -6.31 1.93 -3.80
C SER A 87 -6.03 1.72 -2.31
N CYS A 88 -6.68 0.72 -1.73
CA CYS A 88 -6.63 0.42 -0.31
C CYS A 88 -6.34 -1.07 -0.06
N PRO A 89 -5.22 -1.63 -0.54
CA PRO A 89 -4.91 -3.04 -0.32
C PRO A 89 -4.57 -3.29 1.16
N VAL A 90 -5.53 -3.74 1.96
CA VAL A 90 -5.28 -4.08 3.37
C VAL A 90 -4.48 -5.38 3.44
N ILE A 91 -3.27 -5.31 4.03
CA ILE A 91 -2.38 -6.45 4.22
C ILE A 91 -2.34 -6.95 5.68
N GLY A 92 -2.87 -6.15 6.61
CA GLY A 92 -3.00 -6.53 8.02
C GLY A 92 -4.00 -5.62 8.75
N MET A 93 -4.65 -6.18 9.76
CA MET A 93 -5.62 -5.48 10.60
C MET A 93 -5.52 -6.00 12.03
N THR A 94 -5.52 -5.10 13.02
CA THR A 94 -5.50 -5.50 14.43
C THR A 94 -6.90 -5.88 14.92
N LYS A 95 -6.97 -6.49 16.11
CA LYS A 95 -8.21 -6.50 16.88
C LYS A 95 -8.38 -5.13 17.57
N PRO A 96 -9.61 -4.73 17.92
CA PRO A 96 -9.83 -3.52 18.71
C PRO A 96 -9.01 -3.54 20.01
N GLY A 97 -8.27 -2.47 20.27
CA GLY A 97 -7.43 -2.30 21.44
C GLY A 97 -6.10 -3.04 21.40
N ASP A 98 -5.90 -3.99 20.48
CA ASP A 98 -4.65 -4.74 20.33
C ASP A 98 -3.70 -3.97 19.38
N PRO A 99 -2.53 -3.49 19.84
CA PRO A 99 -1.59 -2.76 19.00
C PRO A 99 -0.70 -3.67 18.14
N TYR A 100 -0.78 -5.01 18.31
CA TYR A 100 0.16 -5.93 17.68
C TYR A 100 -0.35 -6.47 16.33
N LEU A 101 0.56 -6.60 15.36
CA LEU A 101 0.29 -7.25 14.05
C LEU A 101 1.26 -8.43 13.79
N PRO A 102 1.14 -9.55 14.53
CA PRO A 102 2.07 -10.67 14.44
C PRO A 102 2.09 -11.35 13.06
N MET A 103 1.05 -11.16 12.24
CA MET A 103 1.05 -11.67 10.86
C MET A 103 2.01 -10.90 9.94
N LEU A 104 2.31 -9.64 10.26
CA LEU A 104 3.20 -8.76 9.50
C LEU A 104 4.61 -8.66 10.09
N GLY A 105 4.81 -9.03 11.35
CA GLY A 105 6.16 -9.18 11.88
C GLY A 105 6.18 -9.66 13.31
N GLU A 106 7.28 -10.34 13.68
CA GLU A 106 7.52 -10.67 15.08
C GLU A 106 7.65 -9.38 15.90
N ASP A 107 7.03 -9.34 17.08
CA ASP A 107 7.03 -8.21 18.03
C ASP A 107 6.55 -6.84 17.50
N LEU A 108 5.95 -6.81 16.31
CA LEU A 108 5.51 -5.58 15.64
C LEU A 108 4.41 -4.90 16.46
N ASP A 109 4.72 -3.70 16.93
CA ASP A 109 3.87 -2.84 17.76
C ASP A 109 3.58 -1.52 17.03
N LEU A 110 2.32 -1.31 16.66
CA LEU A 110 1.91 -0.12 15.92
C LEU A 110 2.08 1.20 16.68
N ARG A 111 2.42 1.16 17.97
CA ARG A 111 2.51 2.37 18.77
C ARG A 111 3.84 3.11 18.62
N SER A 112 4.90 2.40 18.22
CA SER A 112 6.27 2.92 18.24
C SER A 112 7.17 2.40 17.13
N ASP A 113 6.68 1.51 16.26
CA ASP A 113 7.50 0.91 15.18
C ASP A 113 7.48 1.69 13.86
N LEU A 114 6.90 2.90 13.84
CA LEU A 114 6.98 3.83 12.72
C LEU A 114 7.75 5.09 13.15
N PRO A 115 8.58 5.69 12.27
CA PRO A 115 9.36 6.87 12.62
C PRO A 115 8.54 8.13 12.93
N GLY A 116 7.25 8.15 12.56
CA GLY A 116 6.40 9.32 12.69
C GLY A 116 4.93 9.01 12.42
N TYR A 117 4.06 9.69 13.17
CA TYR A 117 2.60 9.57 13.14
C TYR A 117 1.97 10.95 13.10
N TYR A 118 0.85 11.06 12.38
CA TYR A 118 -0.06 12.21 12.44
C TYR A 118 -1.33 11.81 13.17
N VAL A 119 -1.73 12.62 14.14
CA VAL A 119 -3.00 12.50 14.86
C VAL A 119 -3.98 13.50 14.28
N TRP A 120 -5.19 13.03 14.01
CA TRP A 120 -6.23 13.81 13.37
C TRP A 120 -7.49 13.81 14.23
N GLU A 121 -8.12 14.97 14.34
CA GLU A 121 -9.43 15.14 14.95
C GLU A 121 -10.35 15.90 13.99
N ASN A 122 -11.51 15.34 13.67
CA ASN A 122 -12.49 15.94 12.76
C ASN A 122 -11.90 16.36 11.39
N GLY A 123 -10.89 15.62 10.91
CA GLY A 123 -10.18 15.88 9.65
C GLY A 123 -9.05 16.90 9.74
N GLU A 124 -8.78 17.48 10.90
CA GLU A 124 -7.67 18.40 11.12
C GLU A 124 -6.51 17.72 11.83
N ARG A 125 -5.28 17.99 11.38
CA ARG A 125 -4.07 17.44 12.02
C ARG A 125 -3.80 18.23 13.29
N VAL A 126 -3.90 17.56 14.45
CA VAL A 126 -3.71 18.19 15.77
C VAL A 126 -2.34 17.92 16.38
N GLN A 127 -1.68 16.84 15.98
CA GLN A 127 -0.38 16.45 16.54
C GLN A 127 0.46 15.67 15.53
N GLU A 128 1.78 15.81 15.65
CA GLU A 128 2.81 14.99 15.01
C GLU A 128 3.70 14.41 16.12
N THR A 129 3.92 13.10 16.13
CA THR A 129 4.64 12.38 17.19
C THR A 129 5.36 11.15 16.63
N THR A 130 6.34 10.62 17.36
CA THR A 130 7.05 9.37 17.02
C THR A 130 6.58 8.17 17.85
N ASP A 131 5.71 8.42 18.84
CA ASP A 131 5.14 7.40 19.72
C ASP A 131 3.68 7.76 20.02
N ILE A 132 2.78 6.79 19.90
CA ILE A 132 1.33 6.93 20.14
C ILE A 132 0.83 6.05 21.30
N SER A 133 1.73 5.53 22.13
CA SER A 133 1.40 4.65 23.26
C SER A 133 0.46 5.31 24.25
N SER A 134 0.62 6.61 24.50
CA SER A 134 -0.28 7.40 25.36
C SER A 134 -1.63 7.71 24.72
N LEU A 135 -1.75 7.57 23.40
CA LEU A 135 -2.96 7.83 22.63
C LEU A 135 -3.75 6.55 22.32
N TRP A 136 -3.14 5.37 22.55
CA TRP A 136 -3.76 4.09 22.25
C TRP A 136 -4.93 3.81 23.19
N ARG A 137 -6.07 3.41 22.63
CA ARG A 137 -7.32 3.12 23.37
C ARG A 137 -7.82 1.73 23.04
N ASP A 138 -8.67 1.19 23.91
CA ASP A 138 -9.23 -0.16 23.80
C ASP A 138 -10.17 -0.35 22.58
N ASP A 139 -10.59 0.75 21.96
CA ASP A 139 -11.46 0.74 20.78
C ASP A 139 -10.70 0.94 19.46
N LEU A 140 -9.38 1.19 19.48
CA LEU A 140 -8.65 1.47 18.25
C LEU A 140 -8.36 0.22 17.44
N VAL A 141 -8.52 0.33 16.11
CA VAL A 141 -8.18 -0.71 15.13
C VAL A 141 -7.16 -0.14 14.17
N GLY A 142 -6.01 -0.81 14.04
CA GLY A 142 -4.95 -0.48 13.10
C GLY A 142 -5.08 -1.24 11.78
N PHE A 143 -4.87 -0.54 10.67
CA PHE A 143 -4.90 -1.06 9.31
C PHE A 143 -3.54 -0.81 8.65
N ALA A 144 -2.84 -1.89 8.32
CA ALA A 144 -1.66 -1.85 7.47
C ALA A 144 -2.10 -1.99 6.00
N ILE A 145 -1.80 -0.98 5.21
CA ILE A 145 -2.24 -0.85 3.82
C ILE A 145 -1.02 -0.90 2.91
N GLY A 146 -0.99 -1.86 1.99
CA GLY A 146 0.11 -2.09 1.06
C GLY A 146 0.48 -0.82 0.28
N CYS A 147 1.78 -0.69 -0.02
CA CYS A 147 2.34 0.46 -0.73
C CYS A 147 2.92 0.06 -2.10
N SER A 148 2.99 1.02 -3.02
CA SER A 148 3.53 0.89 -4.37
C SER A 148 5.02 0.55 -4.46
N PHE A 149 5.79 0.79 -3.39
CA PHE A 149 7.23 0.49 -3.38
C PHE A 149 7.54 -0.96 -3.77
N SER A 150 6.60 -1.88 -3.53
CA SER A 150 6.76 -3.29 -3.87
C SER A 150 6.81 -3.59 -5.38
N PHE A 151 6.10 -2.84 -6.24
CA PHE A 151 6.17 -3.11 -7.69
C PHE A 151 7.33 -2.38 -8.38
N GLU A 152 7.82 -1.28 -7.81
CA GLU A 152 8.93 -0.51 -8.41
C GLU A 152 10.20 -1.35 -8.53
N HIS A 153 10.48 -2.19 -7.53
CA HIS A 153 11.57 -3.15 -7.60
C HIS A 153 11.41 -4.12 -8.78
N ALA A 154 10.21 -4.68 -8.96
CA ALA A 154 9.93 -5.59 -10.08
C ALA A 154 10.03 -4.90 -11.46
N LEU A 155 9.72 -3.60 -11.55
CA LEU A 155 9.93 -2.81 -12.76
C LEU A 155 11.42 -2.62 -13.04
N MET A 156 12.20 -2.23 -12.02
CA MET A 156 13.65 -2.04 -12.15
C MET A 156 14.39 -3.34 -12.49
N ASP A 157 14.02 -4.46 -11.88
CA ASP A 157 14.57 -5.79 -12.19
C ASP A 157 14.29 -6.21 -13.63
N ALA A 158 13.17 -5.75 -14.19
CA ALA A 158 12.82 -5.96 -15.60
C ALA A 158 13.50 -4.96 -16.56
N GLY A 159 14.38 -4.10 -16.06
CA GLY A 159 15.10 -3.09 -16.82
C GLY A 159 14.31 -1.81 -17.10
N ILE A 160 13.12 -1.64 -16.50
CA ILE A 160 12.31 -0.42 -16.66
C ILE A 160 12.86 0.65 -15.72
N LYS A 161 13.28 1.76 -16.31
CA LYS A 161 13.80 2.91 -15.58
C LYS A 161 12.67 3.74 -15.01
N LEU A 162 12.82 4.17 -13.76
CA LEU A 162 11.85 5.02 -13.07
C LEU A 162 12.41 6.44 -12.95
N ARG A 163 11.80 7.39 -13.67
CA ARG A 163 12.27 8.78 -13.79
C ARG A 163 12.55 9.45 -12.44
N HIS A 164 11.64 9.33 -11.48
CA HIS A 164 11.80 9.95 -10.15
C HIS A 164 13.02 9.39 -9.40
N ILE A 165 13.36 8.11 -9.58
CA ILE A 165 14.58 7.52 -9.01
C ILE A 165 15.83 8.08 -9.71
N GLU A 166 15.82 8.14 -11.04
CA GLU A 166 16.94 8.72 -11.82
C GLU A 166 17.19 10.19 -11.46
N GLU A 167 16.14 10.92 -11.07
CA GLU A 167 16.19 12.33 -10.66
C GLU A 167 16.43 12.54 -9.16
N GLY A 168 16.44 11.48 -8.35
CA GLY A 168 16.54 11.59 -6.89
C GLY A 168 15.36 12.33 -6.24
N ARG A 169 14.15 12.16 -6.80
CA ARG A 169 12.90 12.83 -6.41
C ARG A 169 11.88 11.85 -5.84
N ASN A 170 10.94 12.37 -5.06
CA ASN A 170 9.75 11.61 -4.69
C ASN A 170 8.85 11.45 -5.92
N VAL A 171 8.06 10.37 -5.95
CA VAL A 171 7.08 10.15 -7.01
C VAL A 171 6.02 11.26 -6.99
N ALA A 172 5.61 11.71 -8.19
CA ALA A 172 4.51 12.66 -8.33
C ALA A 172 3.16 11.99 -8.04
N ILE A 173 2.37 12.57 -7.14
CA ILE A 173 1.07 12.04 -6.72
C ILE A 173 -0.01 13.11 -6.93
N PHE A 174 -1.15 12.69 -7.47
CA PHE A 174 -2.25 13.56 -7.87
C PHE A 174 -3.59 13.04 -7.35
N ARG A 175 -4.49 13.96 -7.00
CA ARG A 175 -5.90 13.68 -6.81
C ARG A 175 -6.57 13.62 -8.19
N SER A 176 -7.10 12.45 -8.53
CA SER A 176 -7.84 12.28 -9.78
C SER A 176 -9.33 12.61 -9.61
N ASN A 177 -10.08 12.62 -10.71
CA ASN A 177 -11.55 12.60 -10.70
C ASN A 177 -12.13 11.17 -10.73
N ILE A 178 -11.30 10.12 -10.65
CA ILE A 178 -11.76 8.73 -10.60
C ILE A 178 -12.37 8.48 -9.23
N ALA A 179 -13.69 8.32 -9.15
CA ALA A 179 -14.36 8.06 -7.89
C ALA A 179 -14.01 6.66 -7.34
N CYS A 180 -13.72 6.57 -6.04
CA CYS A 180 -13.75 5.31 -5.32
C CYS A 180 -15.21 4.87 -5.12
N THR A 181 -15.42 3.57 -5.03
CA THR A 181 -16.73 3.02 -4.63
C THR A 181 -16.95 3.37 -3.14
N PRO A 182 -18.06 4.02 -2.76
CA PRO A 182 -18.31 4.34 -1.36
C PRO A 182 -18.41 3.09 -0.47
N GLY A 183 -18.01 3.22 0.79
CA GLY A 183 -18.09 2.14 1.79
C GLY A 183 -18.36 2.72 3.17
N GLY A 184 -19.55 2.45 3.70
CA GLY A 184 -20.02 3.08 4.94
C GLY A 184 -19.99 4.62 4.83
N ARG A 185 -19.39 5.28 5.84
CA ARG A 185 -19.17 6.74 5.84
C ARG A 185 -18.08 7.24 4.88
N PHE A 186 -17.26 6.35 4.31
CA PHE A 186 -16.11 6.75 3.49
C PHE A 186 -16.47 6.86 2.02
N GLN A 187 -16.08 7.99 1.43
CA GLN A 187 -16.19 8.28 0.01
C GLN A 187 -15.11 9.29 -0.41
N GLY A 188 -14.75 9.28 -1.69
CA GLY A 188 -13.81 10.23 -2.26
C GLY A 188 -13.23 9.77 -3.58
N SER A 189 -12.33 10.58 -4.14
CA SER A 189 -11.62 10.23 -5.36
C SER A 189 -10.36 9.42 -5.06
N MET A 190 -10.01 8.56 -6.00
CA MET A 190 -8.75 7.85 -6.02
C MET A 190 -7.59 8.85 -6.15
N VAL A 191 -6.59 8.68 -5.29
CA VAL A 191 -5.29 9.33 -5.44
C VAL A 191 -4.40 8.43 -6.28
N VAL A 192 -3.73 9.00 -7.28
CA VAL A 192 -2.86 8.27 -8.20
C VAL A 192 -1.42 8.74 -8.11
N SER A 193 -0.48 7.84 -8.35
CA SER A 193 0.95 8.15 -8.48
C SER A 193 1.38 7.95 -9.92
N MET A 194 2.16 8.89 -10.45
CA MET A 194 2.52 8.95 -11.87
C MET A 194 3.98 8.54 -12.08
N ARG A 195 4.22 7.72 -13.11
CA ARG A 195 5.56 7.43 -13.63
C ARG A 195 5.58 7.70 -15.13
N SER A 196 6.62 8.40 -15.59
CA SER A 196 6.89 8.61 -17.01
C SER A 196 7.58 7.38 -17.60
N MET A 197 7.07 6.88 -18.73
CA MET A 197 7.57 5.65 -19.37
C MET A 197 7.52 5.76 -20.88
N THR A 198 8.42 5.10 -21.59
CA THR A 198 8.21 4.89 -23.04
C THR A 198 6.97 4.00 -23.25
N PRO A 199 6.29 4.06 -24.41
CA PRO A 199 5.16 3.16 -24.69
C PRO A 199 5.49 1.67 -24.53
N ALA A 200 6.71 1.25 -24.89
CA ALA A 200 7.17 -0.12 -24.72
C ALA A 200 7.30 -0.50 -23.24
N ASP A 201 7.90 0.38 -22.43
CA ASP A 201 8.02 0.18 -20.99
C ASP A 201 6.66 0.21 -20.30
N ALA A 202 5.74 1.07 -20.73
CA ALA A 202 4.38 1.14 -20.20
C ALA A 202 3.63 -0.18 -20.40
N ILE A 203 3.71 -0.77 -21.60
CA ILE A 203 3.13 -2.09 -21.90
C ILE A 203 3.75 -3.15 -20.99
N ARG A 204 5.07 -3.13 -20.83
CA ARG A 204 5.79 -4.10 -20.00
C ARG A 204 5.44 -3.93 -18.51
N ALA A 205 5.33 -2.70 -18.04
CA ALA A 205 4.94 -2.36 -16.67
C ALA A 205 3.53 -2.86 -16.35
N ILE A 206 2.56 -2.67 -17.26
CA ILE A 206 1.20 -3.21 -17.11
C ILE A 206 1.25 -4.73 -16.90
N GLN A 207 2.01 -5.46 -17.72
CA GLN A 207 2.14 -6.92 -17.61
C GLN A 207 2.76 -7.37 -16.29
N ILE A 208 3.81 -6.69 -15.84
CA ILE A 208 4.50 -6.99 -14.57
C ILE A 208 3.57 -6.70 -13.40
N CYS A 209 3.02 -5.49 -13.33
CA CYS A 209 2.20 -5.02 -12.23
C CYS A 209 0.88 -5.78 -12.10
N THR A 210 0.33 -6.33 -13.19
CA THR A 210 -0.87 -7.19 -13.15
C THR A 210 -0.70 -8.41 -12.23
N ARG A 211 0.54 -8.86 -11.97
CA ARG A 211 0.86 -9.99 -11.08
C ARG A 211 0.79 -9.67 -9.59
N PHE A 212 0.60 -8.39 -9.24
CA PHE A 212 0.65 -7.90 -7.86
C PHE A 212 -0.67 -7.23 -7.44
N PRO A 213 -1.83 -7.93 -7.48
CA PRO A 213 -3.13 -7.32 -7.20
C PRO A 213 -3.24 -6.76 -5.77
N ASN A 214 -2.45 -7.29 -4.84
CA ASN A 214 -2.47 -6.91 -3.43
C ASN A 214 -1.53 -5.73 -3.08
N VAL A 215 -0.88 -5.11 -4.07
CA VAL A 215 -0.07 -3.87 -3.92
C VAL A 215 -0.30 -2.94 -5.11
N HIS A 216 -1.53 -2.46 -5.25
CA HIS A 216 -2.06 -1.58 -6.31
C HIS A 216 -2.27 -2.22 -7.69
N GLY A 217 -1.50 -3.23 -8.05
CA GLY A 217 -1.68 -3.99 -9.29
C GLY A 217 -1.42 -3.16 -10.55
N ALA A 218 -2.12 -3.47 -11.64
CA ALA A 218 -1.98 -2.77 -12.91
C ALA A 218 -2.34 -1.28 -12.82
N PRO A 219 -1.75 -0.41 -13.68
CA PRO A 219 -2.16 0.98 -13.82
C PRO A 219 -3.67 1.16 -13.90
N VAL A 220 -4.14 2.28 -13.36
CA VAL A 220 -5.55 2.70 -13.45
C VAL A 220 -5.80 3.62 -14.63
N HIS A 221 -4.75 4.27 -15.14
CA HIS A 221 -4.82 5.13 -16.32
C HIS A 221 -3.46 5.23 -17.01
N PHE A 222 -3.46 5.54 -18.31
CA PHE A 222 -2.25 5.85 -19.08
C PHE A 222 -2.62 6.81 -20.22
N GLY A 223 -1.69 7.70 -20.59
CA GLY A 223 -1.93 8.69 -21.64
C GLY A 223 -2.41 10.03 -21.08
N ASP A 224 -3.45 10.63 -21.68
CA ASP A 224 -3.87 12.00 -21.37
C ASP A 224 -4.26 12.20 -19.88
N PRO A 225 -3.49 12.99 -19.09
CA PRO A 225 -3.80 13.24 -17.68
C PRO A 225 -5.15 13.95 -17.46
N ALA A 226 -5.61 14.77 -18.42
CA ALA A 226 -6.85 15.51 -18.29
C ALA A 226 -8.08 14.58 -18.24
N ALA A 227 -8.00 13.39 -18.85
CA ALA A 227 -9.05 12.37 -18.79
C ALA A 227 -9.34 11.89 -17.36
N ILE A 228 -8.37 12.01 -16.45
CA ILE A 228 -8.51 11.68 -15.03
C ILE A 228 -8.49 12.92 -14.13
N GLY A 229 -8.78 14.10 -14.70
CA GLY A 229 -8.92 15.36 -13.97
C GLY A 229 -7.60 16.06 -13.60
N ILE A 230 -6.46 15.62 -14.14
CA ILE A 230 -5.16 16.22 -13.87
C ILE A 230 -4.84 17.23 -14.98
N ALA A 231 -4.94 18.52 -14.66
CA ALA A 231 -4.76 19.60 -15.63
C ALA A 231 -3.29 19.96 -15.91
N ASP A 232 -2.40 19.76 -14.93
CA ASP A 232 -0.99 20.16 -15.00
C ASP A 232 -0.10 19.19 -14.22
N LEU A 233 0.76 18.45 -14.92
CA LEU A 233 1.69 17.51 -14.30
C LEU A 233 2.80 18.19 -13.49
N ASN A 234 3.00 19.51 -13.66
CA ASN A 234 3.97 20.28 -12.88
C ASN A 234 3.43 20.74 -11.52
N LYS A 235 2.21 20.33 -11.15
CA LYS A 235 1.57 20.67 -9.88
C LYS A 235 1.03 19.40 -9.20
N PRO A 236 1.89 18.48 -8.77
CA PRO A 236 1.45 17.33 -7.99
C PRO A 236 0.80 17.79 -6.68
N ASP A 237 -0.25 17.09 -6.24
CA ASP A 237 -0.85 17.30 -4.92
C ASP A 237 0.11 16.87 -3.80
N TYR A 238 0.96 15.87 -4.07
CA TYR A 238 2.00 15.39 -3.16
C TYR A 238 3.25 14.92 -3.91
N GLY A 239 4.40 14.99 -3.26
CA GLY A 239 5.69 14.62 -3.84
C GLY A 239 6.26 15.72 -4.74
N ASP A 240 7.16 15.34 -5.63
CA ASP A 240 7.92 16.27 -6.47
C ASP A 240 7.45 16.22 -7.92
N VAL A 241 7.72 17.30 -8.67
CA VAL A 241 7.51 17.32 -10.12
C VAL A 241 8.46 16.31 -10.78
N VAL A 242 7.94 15.51 -11.71
CA VAL A 242 8.72 14.51 -12.46
C VAL A 242 8.61 14.82 -13.95
N GLU A 243 9.75 14.90 -14.63
CA GLU A 243 9.79 15.22 -16.07
C GLU A 243 9.11 14.12 -16.90
N VAL A 244 8.32 14.52 -17.90
CA VAL A 244 7.85 13.64 -18.97
C VAL A 244 8.56 14.04 -20.26
N ARG A 245 9.50 13.21 -20.72
CA ARG A 245 10.34 13.54 -21.88
C ARG A 245 9.62 13.27 -23.20
N PRO A 246 10.07 13.89 -24.32
CA PRO A 246 9.56 13.56 -25.64
C PRO A 246 9.61 12.04 -25.91
N GLY A 247 8.48 11.48 -26.33
CA GLY A 247 8.34 10.04 -26.57
C GLY A 247 7.98 9.19 -25.34
N GLU A 248 7.88 9.80 -24.16
CA GLU A 248 7.32 9.16 -22.97
C GLU A 248 5.83 9.48 -22.80
N VAL A 249 5.14 8.61 -22.06
CA VAL A 249 3.75 8.75 -21.66
C VAL A 249 3.63 8.65 -20.13
N PRO A 250 2.78 9.45 -19.49
CA PRO A 250 2.51 9.31 -18.08
C PRO A 250 1.59 8.09 -17.85
N VAL A 251 1.97 7.27 -16.87
CA VAL A 251 1.23 6.08 -16.46
C VAL A 251 0.91 6.21 -14.97
N PHE A 252 -0.34 5.93 -14.60
CA PHE A 252 -0.88 6.23 -13.28
C PHE A 252 -1.31 4.96 -12.57
N TRP A 253 -0.84 4.79 -11.33
CA TRP A 253 -1.25 3.72 -10.42
C TRP A 253 -2.07 4.28 -9.28
N ALA A 254 -3.03 3.50 -8.79
CA ALA A 254 -3.65 3.79 -7.50
C ALA A 254 -2.56 3.94 -6.42
N CYS A 255 -2.75 4.88 -5.51
CA CYS A 255 -1.76 5.21 -4.48
C CYS A 255 -2.34 4.96 -3.08
N GLY A 256 -1.51 4.43 -2.18
CA GLY A 256 -1.82 4.21 -0.76
C GLY A 256 -2.09 5.49 0.05
N VAL A 257 -1.97 6.66 -0.57
CA VAL A 257 -2.45 7.95 -0.04
C VAL A 257 -3.98 8.09 -0.17
N THR A 258 -4.65 7.31 -1.02
CA THR A 258 -6.12 7.31 -1.14
C THR A 258 -6.83 7.14 0.22
N PRO A 259 -6.47 6.15 1.05
CA PRO A 259 -7.01 6.02 2.40
C PRO A 259 -6.86 7.29 3.26
N GLN A 260 -5.71 7.97 3.20
CA GLN A 260 -5.52 9.23 3.96
C GLN A 260 -6.40 10.35 3.41
N ALA A 261 -6.52 10.47 2.10
CA ALA A 261 -7.35 11.48 1.47
C ALA A 261 -8.83 11.31 1.85
N VAL A 262 -9.36 10.07 1.85
CA VAL A 262 -10.75 9.82 2.27
C VAL A 262 -10.95 9.99 3.77
N LEU A 263 -9.93 9.74 4.60
CA LEU A 263 -9.99 10.01 6.04
C LEU A 263 -10.14 11.51 6.31
N GLN A 264 -9.36 12.34 5.61
CA GLN A 264 -9.43 13.80 5.75
C GLN A 264 -10.79 14.36 5.34
N THR A 265 -11.40 13.84 4.28
CA THR A 265 -12.71 14.32 3.80
C THR A 265 -13.88 13.77 4.61
N SER A 266 -13.75 12.53 5.13
CA SER A 266 -14.81 11.89 5.93
C SER A 266 -14.82 12.36 7.38
N LYS A 267 -13.75 13.02 7.83
CA LYS A 267 -13.64 13.70 9.14
C LYS A 267 -14.05 12.81 10.32
N PRO A 268 -13.43 11.63 10.51
CA PRO A 268 -13.65 10.88 11.73
C PRO A 268 -13.31 11.75 12.94
N PRO A 269 -13.98 11.56 14.10
CA PRO A 269 -13.73 12.35 15.29
C PRO A 269 -12.28 12.17 15.78
N PHE A 270 -11.68 11.01 15.51
CA PHE A 270 -10.31 10.69 15.83
C PHE A 270 -9.76 9.69 14.82
N CYS A 271 -8.55 9.89 14.33
CA CYS A 271 -7.76 8.85 13.68
C CYS A 271 -6.26 9.13 13.78
N ILE A 272 -5.44 8.11 13.57
CA ILE A 272 -3.98 8.23 13.50
C ILE A 272 -3.53 7.66 12.17
N THR A 273 -2.59 8.32 11.50
CA THR A 273 -1.91 7.78 10.32
C THR A 273 -0.41 7.82 10.54
N HIS A 274 0.34 7.10 9.70
CA HIS A 274 1.76 7.40 9.57
C HIS A 274 1.99 8.81 9.00
N ALA A 275 3.13 9.41 9.36
CA ALA A 275 3.63 10.62 8.70
C ALA A 275 4.17 10.26 7.29
N PRO A 276 4.14 11.19 6.31
CA PRO A 276 4.68 10.96 4.98
C PRO A 276 6.14 10.45 5.02
N GLY A 277 6.38 9.31 4.37
CA GLY A 277 7.70 8.67 4.35
C GLY A 277 8.03 7.84 5.58
N SER A 278 7.24 7.87 6.66
CA SER A 278 7.46 7.08 7.86
C SER A 278 6.65 5.78 7.82
N MET A 279 6.95 4.89 6.87
CA MET A 279 6.15 3.69 6.62
C MET A 279 6.38 2.59 7.67
N LEU A 280 5.41 1.68 7.84
CA LEU A 280 5.57 0.48 8.66
C LEU A 280 6.40 -0.58 7.92
N ILE A 281 7.55 -0.97 8.46
CA ILE A 281 8.43 -2.00 7.90
C ILE A 281 7.97 -3.39 8.39
N THR A 282 7.64 -4.29 7.44
CA THR A 282 7.12 -5.63 7.76
C THR A 282 8.14 -6.74 7.49
N ASP A 283 7.92 -7.92 8.07
CA ASP A 283 8.66 -9.15 7.78
C ASP A 283 8.14 -9.85 6.50
N LEU A 284 7.07 -9.32 5.89
CA LEU A 284 6.46 -9.87 4.69
C LEU A 284 7.36 -9.59 3.49
N ARG A 285 7.75 -10.63 2.75
CA ARG A 285 8.56 -10.46 1.55
C ARG A 285 7.70 -10.07 0.36
N ILE A 286 8.22 -9.21 -0.51
CA ILE A 286 7.54 -8.82 -1.76
C ILE A 286 7.23 -10.06 -2.63
N SER A 287 8.09 -11.08 -2.61
CA SER A 287 7.87 -12.33 -3.34
C SER A 287 6.65 -13.14 -2.84
N GLU A 288 6.24 -12.96 -1.58
CA GLU A 288 5.12 -13.73 -0.99
C GLU A 288 3.75 -13.17 -1.34
N ILE A 289 3.69 -11.94 -1.86
CA ILE A 289 2.47 -11.26 -2.32
C ILE A 289 2.34 -11.21 -3.85
N SER A 290 3.32 -11.73 -4.58
CA SER A 290 3.25 -11.96 -6.04
C SER A 290 2.34 -13.16 -6.32
N LEU A 291 1.51 -13.08 -7.37
CA LEU A 291 0.68 -14.22 -7.78
C LEU A 291 1.47 -15.38 -8.40
N PHE A 292 2.74 -15.19 -8.78
CA PHE A 292 3.62 -16.23 -9.35
C PHE A 292 5.08 -15.95 -9.04
#